data_AF-A0A1Y3QZZ7-F1
#
_entry.id   AF-A0A1Y3QZZ7-F1
#
_cell.length_a   1.000
_cell.length_b   1.000
_cell.length_c   1.000
_cell.angle_alpha   90.00
_cell.angle_beta   90.00
_cell.angle_gamma   90.00
#
_symmetry.space_group_name_H-M   'P 1'
#
loop_
_entity.id
_entity.type
_entity.pdbx_description
1 polymer ?
#
loop_
_entity_poly.entity_id
_entity_poly.type
_entity_poly.pdbx_seq_one_letter_code
_entity_poly.pdbx_strand_id
1 'polypeptide(L)'
;MHYDDGYIFDDADVDNVPVFSESRRFSLLDSHEKMLLRDYIRSCIRERREFSGRFPTEDELVEIRKRAISALEDEWHITLKNDKQWRQFFQDNVKAAIAKLQKETEGNE
;
A
#
# COMPACT_ATOMS: atom_id res chain seq x y z
N MET A 1 -40.12 37.66 29.60
CA MET A 1 -39.83 37.41 28.18
C MET A 1 -39.06 36.09 28.10
N HIS A 2 -39.50 35.17 27.25
CA HIS A 2 -38.81 33.93 26.87
C HIS A 2 -37.39 34.25 26.30
N TYR A 3 -36.36 33.40 26.26
CA TYR A 3 -36.26 31.93 26.09
C TYR A 3 -34.98 31.38 26.76
N ASP A 4 -35.03 30.09 27.10
CA ASP A 4 -33.91 29.14 27.11
C ASP A 4 -32.96 29.34 25.90
N ASP A 5 -31.65 29.15 26.11
CA ASP A 5 -30.88 28.40 25.12
C ASP A 5 -29.70 27.68 25.80
N GLY A 6 -29.99 26.48 26.27
CA GLY A 6 -28.96 25.46 26.40
C GLY A 6 -28.63 24.92 25.02
N TYR A 7 -27.45 25.24 24.49
CA TYR A 7 -26.78 24.40 23.49
C TYR A 7 -25.28 24.35 23.77
N ILE A 8 -24.90 23.25 24.40
CA ILE A 8 -23.58 22.64 24.26
C ILE A 8 -23.38 22.39 22.77
N PHE A 9 -22.41 23.08 22.17
CA PHE A 9 -21.69 22.61 21.00
C PHE A 9 -20.22 22.62 21.43
N ASP A 10 -19.83 21.59 22.16
CA ASP A 10 -19.35 20.31 21.63
C ASP A 10 -17.98 20.53 21.01
N ASP A 11 -17.04 19.83 21.63
CA ASP A 11 -15.62 19.73 21.30
C ASP A 11 -15.53 19.62 19.78
N ALA A 12 -15.20 20.73 19.10
CA ALA A 12 -14.96 20.69 17.68
C ALA A 12 -13.66 19.90 17.53
N ASP A 13 -13.84 18.59 17.38
CA ASP A 13 -12.92 17.55 16.96
C ASP A 13 -12.14 18.08 15.75
N VAL A 14 -11.13 18.89 16.04
CA VAL A 14 -10.26 19.54 15.06
C VAL A 14 -9.32 18.51 14.42
N ASP A 15 -9.48 17.24 14.78
CA ASP A 15 -8.79 16.07 14.23
C ASP A 15 -9.64 15.30 13.20
N ASN A 16 -10.86 15.76 12.88
CA ASN A 16 -11.67 15.16 11.81
C ASN A 16 -11.84 16.08 10.61
N VAL A 17 -10.73 16.69 10.16
CA VAL A 17 -10.67 17.15 8.77
C VAL A 17 -10.87 15.92 7.89
N PRO A 18 -11.90 15.86 7.02
CA PRO A 18 -12.03 14.73 6.11
C PRO A 18 -10.77 14.69 5.28
N VAL A 19 -9.92 13.70 5.52
CA VAL A 19 -8.73 13.51 4.73
C VAL A 19 -9.22 13.14 3.34
N PHE A 20 -9.27 14.13 2.46
CA PHE A 20 -9.62 13.93 1.07
C PHE A 20 -8.59 12.97 0.50
N SER A 21 -8.97 11.70 0.33
CA SER A 21 -8.10 10.71 -0.29
C SER A 21 -7.81 11.19 -1.70
N GLU A 22 -6.61 11.74 -1.90
CA GLU A 22 -6.29 12.42 -3.14
C GLU A 22 -6.07 11.34 -4.19
N SER A 23 -7.03 11.21 -5.12
CA SER A 23 -6.99 10.14 -6.12
C SER A 23 -5.88 10.38 -7.14
N ARG A 24 -4.66 9.96 -6.79
CA ARG A 24 -3.46 10.14 -7.61
C ARG A 24 -3.20 8.93 -8.49
N ARG A 25 -2.72 9.21 -9.70
CA ARG A 25 -2.17 8.19 -10.61
C ARG A 25 -0.81 7.76 -10.09
N PHE A 26 -0.43 6.51 -10.32
CA PHE A 26 0.92 6.02 -9.99
C PHE A 26 2.05 6.90 -10.55
N SER A 27 1.83 7.53 -11.71
CA SER A 27 2.79 8.50 -12.29
C SER A 27 3.09 9.69 -11.38
N LEU A 28 2.09 10.14 -10.61
CA LEU A 28 2.18 11.29 -9.70
C LEU A 28 2.82 10.95 -8.36
N LEU A 29 3.05 9.66 -8.06
CA LEU A 29 3.76 9.29 -6.86
C LEU A 29 5.20 9.81 -6.91
N ASP A 30 5.65 10.33 -5.79
CA ASP A 30 7.02 10.74 -5.57
C ASP A 30 7.98 9.56 -5.57
N SER A 31 9.26 9.85 -5.77
CA SER A 31 10.30 8.81 -5.77
C SER A 31 10.39 8.09 -4.42
N HIS A 32 10.10 8.81 -3.33
CA HIS A 32 10.06 8.25 -1.97
C HIS A 32 8.91 7.27 -1.79
N GLU A 33 7.70 7.64 -2.19
CA GLU A 33 6.50 6.79 -2.12
C GLU A 33 6.67 5.53 -2.97
N LYS A 34 7.22 5.67 -4.18
CA LYS A 34 7.57 4.53 -5.05
C LYS A 34 8.61 3.61 -4.39
N MET A 35 9.58 4.17 -3.66
CA MET A 35 10.58 3.41 -2.93
C MET A 35 9.95 2.61 -1.78
N LEU A 36 9.07 3.23 -0.99
CA LEU A 36 8.34 2.58 0.10
C LEU A 36 7.43 1.48 -0.42
N LEU A 37 6.68 1.72 -1.51
CA LEU A 37 5.86 0.70 -2.17
C LEU A 37 6.66 -0.50 -2.62
N ARG A 38 7.82 -0.26 -3.24
CA ARG A 38 8.74 -1.33 -3.62
C ARG A 38 9.20 -2.14 -2.41
N ASP A 39 9.56 -1.46 -1.32
CA ASP A 39 10.05 -2.11 -0.11
C ASP A 39 8.94 -2.95 0.54
N TYR A 40 7.73 -2.41 0.61
CA TYR A 40 6.55 -3.11 1.09
C TYR A 40 6.24 -4.37 0.28
N ILE A 41 6.24 -4.27 -1.06
CA ILE A 41 6.02 -5.43 -1.95
C ILE A 41 7.09 -6.50 -1.72
N ARG A 42 8.36 -6.10 -1.64
CA ARG A 42 9.48 -7.02 -1.38
C ARG A 42 9.36 -7.69 -0.02
N SER A 43 9.01 -6.92 1.00
CA SER A 43 8.80 -7.43 2.36
C SER A 43 7.67 -8.46 2.38
N CYS A 44 6.53 -8.15 1.77
CA CYS A 44 5.40 -9.09 1.64
C CYS A 44 5.79 -10.39 0.92
N ILE A 45 6.53 -10.32 -0.18
CA ILE A 45 6.97 -11.51 -0.93
C ILE A 45 7.93 -12.35 -0.09
N ARG A 46 8.86 -11.69 0.62
CA ARG A 46 9.81 -12.35 1.51
C ARG A 46 9.11 -13.03 2.67
N GLU A 47 8.21 -12.32 3.35
CA GLU A 47 7.40 -12.84 4.45
C GLU A 47 6.58 -14.05 4.00
N ARG A 48 5.92 -13.98 2.82
CA ARG A 48 5.21 -15.13 2.24
C ARG A 48 6.14 -16.31 1.98
N ARG A 49 7.36 -16.07 1.48
CA ARG A 49 8.36 -17.12 1.26
C ARG A 49 8.85 -17.72 2.57
N GLU A 50 9.10 -16.92 3.59
CA GLU A 50 9.52 -17.38 4.92
C GLU A 50 8.39 -18.18 5.60
N PHE A 51 7.14 -17.77 5.44
CA PHE A 51 5.98 -18.47 6.01
C PHE A 51 5.61 -19.75 5.25
N SER A 52 5.59 -19.71 3.92
CA SER A 52 5.11 -20.84 3.09
C SER A 52 6.24 -21.72 2.54
N GLY A 53 7.51 -21.31 2.67
CA GLY A 53 8.66 -22.00 2.08
C GLY A 53 8.72 -21.97 0.54
N ARG A 54 7.78 -21.27 -0.11
CA ARG A 54 7.61 -21.24 -1.57
C ARG A 54 7.39 -19.82 -2.09
N PHE A 55 7.56 -19.63 -3.39
CA PHE A 55 7.22 -18.35 -4.02
C PHE A 55 5.71 -18.09 -3.97
N PRO A 56 5.28 -16.84 -3.74
CA PRO A 56 3.87 -16.49 -3.71
C PRO A 56 3.21 -16.80 -5.06
N THR A 57 2.04 -17.43 -4.98
CA THR A 57 1.20 -17.76 -6.14
C THR A 57 0.49 -16.52 -6.69
N GLU A 58 -0.10 -16.62 -7.88
CA GLU A 58 -0.78 -15.49 -8.52
C GLU A 58 -1.91 -14.91 -7.66
N ASP A 59 -2.63 -15.77 -6.93
CA ASP A 59 -3.68 -15.36 -5.98
C ASP A 59 -3.10 -14.57 -4.79
N GLU A 60 -2.02 -15.06 -4.19
CA GLU A 60 -1.32 -14.36 -3.10
C GLU A 60 -0.73 -13.02 -3.56
N LEU A 61 -0.26 -12.94 -4.81
CA LEU A 61 0.19 -11.68 -5.41
C LEU A 61 -0.96 -10.70 -5.58
N VAL A 62 -2.17 -11.18 -5.94
CA VAL A 62 -3.38 -10.34 -5.97
C VAL A 62 -3.74 -9.86 -4.57
N GLU A 63 -3.64 -10.70 -3.54
CA GLU A 63 -3.85 -10.28 -2.14
C GLU A 63 -2.83 -9.24 -1.68
N ILE A 64 -1.54 -9.48 -1.92
CA ILE A 64 -0.46 -8.53 -1.60
C ILE A 64 -0.72 -7.20 -2.30
N ARG A 65 -1.14 -7.25 -3.57
CA ARG A 65 -1.46 -6.06 -4.34
C ARG A 65 -2.65 -5.30 -3.78
N LYS A 66 -3.71 -5.99 -3.37
CA LYS A 66 -4.88 -5.38 -2.70
C LYS A 66 -4.45 -4.74 -1.39
N ARG A 67 -3.68 -5.46 -0.56
CA ARG A 67 -3.12 -4.93 0.70
C ARG A 67 -2.25 -3.70 0.48
N ALA A 68 -1.39 -3.71 -0.55
CA ALA A 68 -0.55 -2.56 -0.87
C ALA A 68 -1.38 -1.33 -1.28
N ILE A 69 -2.46 -1.52 -2.04
CA ILE A 69 -3.38 -0.42 -2.38
C ILE A 69 -4.12 0.06 -1.11
N SER A 70 -4.62 -0.85 -0.29
CA SER A 70 -5.29 -0.49 0.96
C SER A 70 -4.36 0.23 1.93
N ALA A 71 -3.09 -0.18 2.04
CA ALA A 71 -2.09 0.52 2.86
C ALA A 71 -1.80 1.93 2.33
N LEU A 72 -1.76 2.12 1.01
CA LEU A 72 -1.63 3.47 0.43
C LEU A 72 -2.83 4.35 0.75
N GLU A 73 -4.04 3.79 0.72
CA GLU A 73 -5.28 4.50 1.03
C GLU A 73 -5.43 4.81 2.52
N ASP A 74 -5.00 3.90 3.39
CA ASP A 74 -5.17 4.00 4.84
C ASP A 74 -4.01 4.77 5.50
N GLU A 75 -2.77 4.44 5.13
CA GLU A 75 -1.56 4.99 5.75
C GLU A 75 -1.12 6.30 5.10
N TRP A 76 -1.23 6.42 3.76
CA TRP A 76 -0.77 7.61 3.03
C TRP A 76 -1.93 8.46 2.52
N HIS A 77 -3.18 8.02 2.72
CA HIS A 77 -4.38 8.67 2.21
C HIS A 77 -4.34 8.92 0.69
N ILE A 78 -3.65 8.04 -0.05
CA ILE A 78 -3.52 8.10 -1.50
C ILE A 78 -4.37 7.00 -2.12
N THR A 79 -5.49 7.40 -2.72
CA THR A 79 -6.29 6.50 -3.55
C THR A 79 -5.63 6.27 -4.89
N LEU A 80 -4.89 5.17 -4.99
CA LEU A 80 -4.23 4.80 -6.22
C LEU A 80 -5.25 4.28 -7.24
N LYS A 81 -5.42 5.00 -8.34
CA LYS A 81 -6.21 4.49 -9.46
C LYS A 81 -5.56 3.21 -9.98
N ASN A 82 -6.37 2.20 -10.31
CA ASN A 82 -5.92 0.91 -10.84
C ASN A 82 -5.39 1.05 -12.28
N ASP A 83 -4.31 1.81 -12.43
CA ASP A 83 -3.68 2.17 -13.69
C ASP A 83 -2.77 1.04 -14.17
N LYS A 84 -2.58 0.97 -15.49
CA LYS A 84 -1.65 0.00 -16.11
C LYS A 84 -0.22 0.13 -15.56
N GLN A 85 0.20 1.34 -15.21
CA GLN A 85 1.54 1.59 -14.66
C GLN A 85 1.75 0.96 -13.28
N TRP A 86 0.78 1.07 -12.38
CA TRP A 86 0.84 0.41 -11.08
C TRP A 86 0.91 -1.12 -11.23
N ARG A 87 0.06 -1.69 -12.11
CA ARG A 87 0.11 -3.13 -12.44
C ARG A 87 1.50 -3.55 -12.91
N GLN A 88 2.05 -2.81 -13.87
CA GLN A 88 3.34 -3.11 -14.44
C GLN A 88 4.45 -2.98 -13.39
N PHE A 89 4.45 -1.90 -12.61
CA PHE A 89 5.41 -1.69 -11.53
C PHE A 89 5.36 -2.80 -10.48
N PHE A 90 4.16 -3.19 -10.05
CA PHE A 90 3.98 -4.29 -9.11
C PHE A 90 4.56 -5.59 -9.66
N GLN A 91 4.19 -5.96 -10.90
CA GLN A 91 4.71 -7.18 -11.54
C GLN A 91 6.23 -7.16 -11.74
N ASP A 92 6.81 -6.02 -12.13
CA ASP A 92 8.26 -5.88 -12.30
C ASP A 92 8.99 -6.08 -10.97
N ASN A 93 8.49 -5.46 -9.90
CA ASN A 93 9.06 -5.59 -8.57
C ASN A 93 8.90 -7.00 -8.00
N VAL A 94 7.76 -7.66 -8.25
CA VAL A 94 7.55 -9.06 -7.89
C VAL A 94 8.56 -9.94 -8.60
N LYS A 95 8.71 -9.81 -9.93
CA LYS A 95 9.70 -10.56 -10.70
C LYS A 95 11.11 -10.32 -10.20
N ALA A 96 11.48 -9.07 -9.92
CA ALA A 96 12.79 -8.72 -9.40
C ALA A 96 13.03 -9.30 -7.99
N ALA A 97 12.02 -9.29 -7.12
CA ALA A 97 12.10 -9.88 -5.79
C ALA A 97 12.27 -11.40 -5.86
N ILE A 98 11.46 -12.07 -6.68
CA ILE A 98 11.56 -13.51 -6.93
C ILE A 98 12.92 -13.86 -7.51
N ALA A 99 13.38 -13.15 -8.55
CA ALA A 99 14.69 -13.40 -9.16
C ALA A 99 15.85 -13.18 -8.18
N LYS A 100 15.74 -12.18 -7.28
CA LYS A 100 16.75 -11.95 -6.24
C LYS A 100 16.75 -13.10 -5.22
N LEU A 101 15.57 -13.50 -4.76
CA LEU A 101 15.40 -14.63 -3.83
C LEU A 101 15.85 -15.95 -4.45
N GLN A 102 15.63 -16.18 -5.75
CA GLN A 102 16.15 -17.34 -6.49
C GLN A 102 17.67 -17.37 -6.49
N LYS A 103 18.32 -16.25 -6.85
CA LYS A 103 19.79 -16.12 -6.82
C LYS A 103 20.38 -16.32 -5.42
N GLU A 104 19.72 -15.84 -4.37
CA GLU A 104 20.15 -16.08 -2.98
C GLU A 104 20.02 -17.57 -2.58
N THR A 105 19.14 -18.31 -3.23
CA THR A 105 18.97 -19.75 -2.99
C THR A 105 19.99 -20.58 -3.79
N GLU A 106 20.29 -20.17 -5.03
CA GLU A 106 21.24 -20.85 -5.93
C GLU A 106 22.71 -20.50 -5.65
N GLY A 107 23.01 -19.31 -5.10
CA GLY A 107 24.36 -18.86 -4.79
C GLY A 107 24.94 -19.39 -3.47
N ASN A 108 24.23 -20.27 -2.79
CA ASN A 108 24.65 -20.90 -1.53
C ASN A 108 24.99 -22.39 -1.70
N GLU A 109 25.29 -22.81 -2.93
CA GLU A 109 25.75 -24.17 -3.29
C GLU A 109 27.23 -24.17 -3.70
#